data_AF-D9W4R3-F1
#
_entry.id   AF-D9W4R3-F1
#
_cell.length_a   1.000
_cell.length_b   1.000
_cell.length_c   1.000
_cell.angle_alpha   90.00
_cell.angle_beta   90.00
_cell.angle_gamma   90.00
#
_symmetry.space_group_name_H-M   'P 1'
#
loop_
_entity.id
_entity.type
_entity.pdbx_description
1 polymer ?
#
loop_
_entity_poly.entity_id
_entity_poly.type
_entity_poly.pdbx_seq_one_letter_code
_entity_poly.pdbx_strand_id
1 'polypeptide(L)'
;MSAVLTGAETQACGGSPTGTRRLSEPNGAAFAERDLLDRVLTGLHDLDIEGETARRIQRLTDVRARLAQVLGWLTALPGTQATGRVIERTAGWLYSEPRDAGSPSDGYLATLENVLHFATGHLNRTAVAVAYVVLPASVSPWQMFTALEHAAERTCAHVARRFHDVPGLTAGDRVGFREAEQLINAGQAQVLVTPSIAHLAPDRVPDAWGYQTPEGIRAWLNARGVRLVLADDAQVPGSMPRRLPA
;
A
#
# COMPACT_ATOMS: atom_id res chain seq x y z
N MET A 1 -32.28 -34.71 -66.64
CA MET A 1 -32.42 -35.91 -67.49
C MET A 1 -32.63 -37.09 -66.57
N SER A 2 -33.74 -37.80 -66.80
CA SER A 2 -34.10 -39.17 -66.38
C SER A 2 -34.00 -39.53 -64.88
N ALA A 3 -35.12 -39.66 -64.15
CA ALA A 3 -36.12 -40.76 -64.19
C ALA A 3 -35.69 -41.97 -63.33
N VAL A 4 -36.51 -42.70 -62.56
CA VAL A 4 -37.89 -42.61 -62.02
C VAL A 4 -38.19 -44.03 -61.51
N LEU A 5 -38.86 -44.15 -60.34
CA LEU A 5 -39.71 -45.27 -59.88
C LEU A 5 -39.01 -46.64 -59.59
N THR A 6 -39.46 -47.53 -58.71
CA THR A 6 -40.80 -47.88 -58.18
C THR A 6 -40.57 -48.85 -57.00
N GLY A 7 -41.33 -48.81 -55.89
CA GLY A 7 -42.48 -49.72 -55.64
C GLY A 7 -42.04 -51.01 -54.91
N ALA A 8 -42.79 -51.69 -54.04
CA ALA A 8 -44.11 -51.52 -53.47
C ALA A 8 -44.27 -52.56 -52.32
N GLU A 9 -45.06 -52.17 -51.30
CA GLU A 9 -46.17 -52.93 -50.67
C GLU A 9 -46.00 -54.21 -49.80
N THR A 10 -46.56 -54.07 -48.57
CA THR A 10 -47.50 -54.99 -47.85
C THR A 10 -46.93 -56.25 -47.15
N GLN A 11 -47.45 -56.79 -46.03
CA GLN A 11 -48.78 -56.71 -45.38
C GLN A 11 -48.72 -57.17 -43.90
N ALA A 12 -49.79 -56.87 -43.17
CA ALA A 12 -50.05 -57.03 -41.74
C ALA A 12 -50.24 -58.47 -41.19
N CYS A 13 -50.17 -58.63 -39.85
CA CYS A 13 -51.32 -59.04 -39.00
C CYS A 13 -50.92 -59.31 -37.53
N GLY A 14 -51.74 -58.77 -36.60
CA GLY A 14 -52.19 -59.55 -35.43
C GLY A 14 -51.71 -59.11 -34.04
N GLY A 15 -52.63 -58.55 -33.24
CA GLY A 15 -52.70 -58.85 -31.80
C GLY A 15 -52.56 -57.68 -30.81
N SER A 16 -53.70 -57.10 -30.43
CA SER A 16 -53.96 -56.52 -29.09
C SER A 16 -54.96 -57.46 -28.38
N PRO A 17 -55.35 -57.32 -27.08
CA PRO A 17 -54.98 -56.34 -26.05
C PRO A 17 -54.79 -56.96 -24.62
N THR A 18 -54.27 -56.20 -23.65
CA THR A 18 -54.80 -56.21 -22.26
C THR A 18 -54.27 -55.01 -21.49
N GLY A 19 -55.20 -54.24 -20.92
CA GLY A 19 -54.96 -52.86 -20.51
C GLY A 19 -54.31 -52.66 -19.15
N THR A 20 -54.06 -51.40 -18.80
CA THR A 20 -54.68 -50.73 -17.65
C THR A 20 -54.29 -49.24 -17.60
N ARG A 21 -55.22 -48.49 -17.00
CA ARG A 21 -55.38 -47.05 -16.82
C ARG A 21 -54.34 -46.44 -15.85
N ARG A 22 -53.86 -45.22 -16.12
CA ARG A 22 -53.60 -44.06 -15.20
C ARG A 22 -52.72 -43.02 -15.93
N LEU A 23 -53.22 -41.84 -16.29
CA LEU A 23 -53.25 -40.60 -15.48
C LEU A 23 -51.88 -40.18 -14.90
N SER A 24 -51.46 -39.00 -15.38
CA SER A 24 -50.61 -37.96 -14.74
C SER A 24 -49.12 -37.95 -15.10
N GLU A 25 -48.70 -36.84 -15.74
CA GLU A 25 -47.31 -36.33 -15.69
C GLU A 25 -46.84 -36.22 -14.22
N PRO A 26 -45.53 -36.30 -13.94
CA PRO A 26 -44.72 -35.07 -13.92
C PRO A 26 -43.23 -35.30 -14.28
N ASN A 27 -42.76 -34.80 -15.42
CA ASN A 27 -41.32 -34.76 -15.74
C ASN A 27 -40.75 -33.34 -15.98
N GLY A 28 -41.54 -32.28 -15.75
CA GLY A 28 -41.10 -30.89 -15.96
C GLY A 28 -40.34 -30.24 -14.79
N ALA A 29 -40.55 -30.69 -13.55
CA ALA A 29 -40.01 -30.02 -12.36
C ALA A 29 -38.51 -30.31 -12.14
N ALA A 30 -38.06 -31.56 -12.35
CA ALA A 30 -36.67 -31.96 -12.10
C ALA A 30 -35.65 -31.39 -13.12
N PHE A 31 -36.10 -31.07 -14.34
CA PHE A 31 -35.26 -30.42 -15.35
C PHE A 31 -35.14 -28.91 -15.11
N ALA A 32 -36.22 -28.26 -14.67
CA ALA A 32 -36.20 -26.85 -14.31
C ALA A 32 -35.33 -26.58 -13.07
N GLU A 33 -35.30 -27.49 -12.09
CA GLU A 33 -34.49 -27.36 -10.88
C GLU A 33 -32.98 -27.47 -11.16
N ARG A 34 -32.56 -28.35 -12.07
CA ARG A 34 -31.16 -28.47 -12.50
C ARG A 34 -30.66 -27.25 -13.27
N ASP A 35 -31.49 -26.71 -14.16
CA ASP A 35 -31.16 -25.53 -14.96
C ASP A 35 -31.09 -24.26 -14.07
N LEU A 36 -31.93 -24.18 -13.03
CA LEU A 36 -31.85 -23.12 -12.02
C LEU A 36 -30.61 -23.24 -11.14
N LEU A 37 -30.22 -24.45 -10.73
CA LEU A 37 -28.99 -24.71 -9.99
C LEU A 37 -27.74 -24.40 -10.80
N ASP A 38 -27.68 -24.78 -12.08
CA ASP A 38 -26.54 -24.44 -12.95
C ASP A 38 -26.45 -22.93 -13.19
N ARG A 39 -27.57 -22.22 -13.37
CA ARG A 39 -27.56 -20.75 -13.49
C ARG A 39 -27.18 -20.05 -12.20
N VAL A 40 -27.62 -20.56 -11.04
CA VAL A 40 -27.23 -20.02 -9.72
C VAL A 40 -25.75 -20.30 -9.44
N LEU A 41 -25.25 -21.49 -9.76
CA LEU A 41 -23.83 -21.84 -9.61
C LEU A 41 -22.94 -21.05 -10.58
N THR A 42 -23.38 -20.85 -11.83
CA THR A 42 -22.67 -20.01 -12.80
C THR A 42 -22.69 -18.55 -12.35
N GLY A 43 -23.84 -18.03 -11.92
CA GLY A 43 -23.94 -16.67 -11.39
C GLY A 43 -23.14 -16.45 -10.10
N LEU A 44 -23.04 -17.47 -9.23
CA LEU A 44 -22.18 -17.44 -8.04
C LEU A 44 -20.69 -17.49 -8.41
N HIS A 45 -20.32 -18.30 -9.42
CA HIS A 45 -18.95 -18.33 -9.94
C HIS A 45 -18.55 -17.01 -10.61
N ASP A 46 -19.45 -16.40 -11.38
CA ASP A 46 -19.19 -15.10 -12.02
C ASP A 46 -19.04 -13.99 -10.97
N LEU A 47 -19.86 -13.99 -9.91
CA LEU A 47 -19.73 -13.06 -8.77
C LEU A 47 -18.42 -13.27 -7.98
N ASP A 48 -17.97 -14.52 -7.80
CA ASP A 48 -16.70 -14.82 -7.12
C ASP A 48 -15.49 -14.43 -7.98
N ILE A 49 -15.57 -14.58 -9.30
CA ILE A 49 -14.56 -14.13 -10.27
C ILE A 49 -14.47 -12.60 -10.31
N GLU A 50 -15.61 -11.90 -10.29
CA GLU A 50 -15.64 -10.43 -10.21
C GLU A 50 -15.05 -9.93 -8.88
N GLY A 51 -15.40 -10.56 -7.76
CA GLY A 51 -14.87 -10.24 -6.44
C GLY A 51 -13.35 -10.46 -6.34
N GLU A 52 -12.85 -11.59 -6.84
CA GLU A 52 -11.42 -11.90 -6.84
C GLU A 52 -10.62 -10.98 -7.76
N THR A 53 -11.15 -10.67 -8.94
CA THR A 53 -10.53 -9.73 -9.87
C THR A 53 -10.45 -8.33 -9.28
N ALA A 54 -11.52 -7.85 -8.64
CA ALA A 54 -11.52 -6.57 -7.94
C ALA A 54 -10.48 -6.52 -6.81
N ARG A 55 -10.36 -7.60 -6.00
CA ARG A 55 -9.33 -7.70 -4.94
C ARG A 55 -7.91 -7.63 -5.52
N ARG A 56 -7.65 -8.30 -6.64
CA ARG A 56 -6.34 -8.29 -7.32
C ARG A 56 -5.99 -6.91 -7.88
N ILE A 57 -6.95 -6.21 -8.48
CA ILE A 57 -6.78 -4.85 -8.98
C ILE A 57 -6.50 -3.88 -7.82
N GLN A 58 -7.21 -4.01 -6.71
CA GLN A 58 -6.95 -3.19 -5.51
C GLN A 58 -5.54 -3.44 -4.98
N ARG A 59 -5.15 -4.72 -4.82
CA ARG A 59 -3.81 -5.09 -4.36
C ARG A 59 -2.71 -4.57 -5.30
N LEU A 60 -2.93 -4.65 -6.61
CA LEU A 60 -2.00 -4.07 -7.60
C LEU A 60 -1.84 -2.55 -7.39
N THR A 61 -2.97 -1.85 -7.23
CA THR A 61 -3.00 -0.40 -7.01
C THR A 61 -2.22 -0.02 -5.75
N ASP A 62 -2.45 -0.75 -4.66
CA ASP A 62 -1.76 -0.54 -3.38
C ASP A 62 -0.25 -0.79 -3.49
N VAL A 63 0.16 -1.89 -4.12
CA VAL A 63 1.57 -2.22 -4.31
C VAL A 63 2.27 -1.19 -5.20
N ARG A 64 1.63 -0.73 -6.28
CA ARG A 64 2.16 0.33 -7.14
C ARG A 64 2.29 1.66 -6.43
N ALA A 65 1.29 2.05 -5.63
CA ALA A 65 1.35 3.26 -4.82
C ALA A 65 2.53 3.21 -3.84
N ARG A 66 2.74 2.06 -3.18
CA ARG A 66 3.89 1.85 -2.28
C ARG A 66 5.23 1.85 -3.01
N LEU A 67 5.29 1.25 -4.20
CA LEU A 67 6.51 1.29 -5.04
C LEU A 67 6.85 2.71 -5.48
N ALA A 68 5.86 3.51 -5.89
CA ALA A 68 6.06 4.92 -6.25
C ALA A 68 6.59 5.73 -5.06
N GLN A 69 6.04 5.51 -3.86
CA GLN A 69 6.53 6.14 -2.64
C GLN A 69 7.98 5.73 -2.33
N VAL A 70 8.28 4.43 -2.37
CA VAL A 70 9.63 3.89 -2.13
C VAL A 70 10.63 4.41 -3.16
N LEU A 71 10.23 4.54 -4.43
CA LEU A 71 11.05 5.13 -5.47
C LEU A 71 11.42 6.57 -5.14
N GLY A 72 10.47 7.38 -4.66
CA GLY A 72 10.75 8.75 -4.21
C GLY A 72 11.77 8.81 -3.06
N TRP A 73 11.71 7.87 -2.12
CA TRP A 73 12.71 7.78 -1.05
C TRP A 73 14.07 7.30 -1.54
N LEU A 74 14.10 6.36 -2.51
CA LEU A 74 15.35 5.88 -3.09
C LEU A 74 16.10 6.99 -3.81
N THR A 75 15.40 7.90 -4.48
CA THR A 75 16.02 9.04 -5.17
C THR A 75 16.65 10.07 -4.22
N ALA A 76 16.31 10.04 -2.94
CA ALA A 76 16.91 10.90 -1.91
C ALA A 76 18.17 10.27 -1.27
N LEU A 77 18.45 8.99 -1.53
CA LEU A 77 19.67 8.35 -1.06
C LEU A 77 20.91 8.88 -1.82
N PRO A 78 22.10 8.74 -1.24
CA PRO A 78 23.35 9.02 -1.95
C PRO A 78 23.43 8.27 -3.29
N GLY A 79 23.92 8.96 -4.33
CA GLY A 79 24.05 8.48 -5.71
C GLY A 79 25.12 7.41 -5.91
N THR A 80 25.00 6.28 -5.21
CA THR A 80 25.89 5.12 -5.38
C THR A 80 25.41 4.24 -6.54
N GLN A 81 26.32 3.47 -7.14
CA GLN A 81 25.96 2.50 -8.18
C GLN A 81 24.92 1.47 -7.69
N ALA A 82 25.02 1.05 -6.42
CA ALA A 82 24.07 0.12 -5.82
C ALA A 82 22.67 0.73 -5.73
N THR A 83 22.55 1.97 -5.24
CA THR A 83 21.29 2.72 -5.22
C THR A 83 20.73 2.89 -6.63
N GLY A 84 21.56 3.24 -7.61
CA GLY A 84 21.14 3.40 -9.01
C GLY A 84 20.47 2.15 -9.58
N ARG A 85 21.07 0.97 -9.39
CA ARG A 85 20.49 -0.31 -9.84
C ARG A 85 19.15 -0.63 -9.17
N VAL A 86 19.01 -0.28 -7.89
CA VAL A 86 17.74 -0.47 -7.15
C VAL A 86 16.67 0.45 -7.74
N ILE A 87 16.99 1.72 -7.99
CA ILE A 87 16.08 2.70 -8.62
C ILE A 87 15.64 2.21 -10.01
N GLU A 88 16.58 1.81 -10.87
CA GLU A 88 16.29 1.30 -12.22
C GLU A 88 15.35 0.09 -12.17
N ARG A 89 15.63 -0.87 -11.28
CA ARG A 89 14.79 -2.05 -11.09
C ARG A 89 13.40 -1.67 -10.58
N THR A 90 13.30 -0.81 -9.58
CA THR A 90 12.03 -0.38 -9.00
C THR A 90 11.18 0.39 -10.01
N ALA A 91 11.78 1.34 -10.74
CA ALA A 91 11.10 2.10 -11.79
C ALA A 91 10.68 1.21 -12.96
N GLY A 92 11.56 0.31 -13.42
CA GLY A 92 11.26 -0.62 -14.51
C GLY A 92 10.06 -1.51 -14.23
N TRP A 93 9.87 -1.94 -12.98
CA TRP A 93 8.70 -2.70 -12.57
C TRP A 93 7.46 -1.83 -12.32
N LEU A 94 7.61 -0.66 -11.69
CA LEU A 94 6.50 0.27 -11.44
C LEU A 94 5.77 0.68 -12.73
N TYR A 95 6.53 0.96 -13.79
CA TYR A 95 6.01 1.41 -15.08
C TYR A 95 5.81 0.27 -16.10
N SER A 96 6.06 -0.99 -15.70
CA SER A 96 5.75 -2.14 -16.56
C SER A 96 4.24 -2.35 -16.69
N GLU A 97 3.76 -2.73 -17.86
CA GLU A 97 2.38 -3.17 -18.02
C GLU A 97 2.23 -4.66 -17.63
N PRO A 98 1.13 -5.05 -16.97
CA PRO A 98 0.78 -6.45 -16.83
C PRO A 98 0.62 -7.05 -18.24
N ARG A 99 1.16 -8.25 -18.47
CA ARG A 99 1.04 -8.90 -19.78
C ARG A 99 -0.39 -9.36 -20.11
N ASP A 100 -1.26 -9.41 -19.10
CA ASP A 100 -2.63 -9.92 -19.20
C ASP A 100 -3.62 -8.74 -19.15
N ALA A 101 -4.35 -8.52 -20.25
CA ALA A 101 -5.14 -7.31 -20.52
C ALA A 101 -6.44 -7.13 -19.68
N GLY A 102 -6.60 -7.86 -18.57
CA GLY A 102 -7.85 -7.82 -17.77
C GLY A 102 -7.72 -8.13 -16.29
N SER A 103 -6.67 -8.85 -15.86
CA SER A 103 -6.41 -9.13 -14.45
C SER A 103 -4.93 -9.42 -14.24
N PRO A 104 -4.24 -8.78 -13.27
CA PRO A 104 -2.84 -9.08 -13.01
C PRO A 104 -2.70 -10.52 -12.50
N SER A 105 -1.82 -11.30 -13.14
CA SER A 105 -1.49 -12.63 -12.64
C SER A 105 -0.84 -12.56 -11.24
N ASP A 106 -1.07 -13.60 -10.44
CA ASP A 106 -0.48 -13.72 -9.09
C ASP A 106 1.06 -13.65 -9.14
N GLY A 107 1.67 -14.18 -10.22
CA GLY A 107 3.11 -14.09 -10.45
C GLY A 107 3.62 -12.66 -10.68
N TYR A 108 2.84 -11.82 -11.37
CA TYR A 108 3.17 -10.41 -11.55
C TYR A 108 3.08 -9.64 -10.22
N LEU A 109 1.99 -9.85 -9.46
CA LEU A 109 1.82 -9.25 -8.13
C LEU A 109 2.95 -9.66 -7.16
N ALA A 110 3.24 -10.95 -7.08
CA ALA A 110 4.34 -11.45 -6.24
C ALA A 110 5.69 -10.84 -6.63
N THR A 111 5.91 -10.61 -7.93
CA THR A 111 7.14 -9.96 -8.40
C THR A 111 7.22 -8.50 -7.96
N LEU A 112 6.14 -7.73 -8.08
CA LEU A 112 6.08 -6.36 -7.58
C LEU A 112 6.30 -6.28 -6.07
N GLU A 113 5.71 -7.20 -5.30
CA GLU A 113 5.90 -7.28 -3.86
C GLU A 113 7.35 -7.62 -3.47
N ASN A 114 7.98 -8.52 -4.21
CA ASN A 114 9.41 -8.84 -4.03
C ASN A 114 10.30 -7.65 -4.33
N VAL A 115 10.00 -6.88 -5.39
CA VAL A 115 10.73 -5.64 -5.72
C VAL A 115 10.53 -4.60 -4.62
N LEU A 116 9.31 -4.44 -4.13
CA LEU A 116 8.98 -3.53 -3.03
C LEU A 116 9.74 -3.91 -1.75
N HIS A 117 9.74 -5.20 -1.39
CA HIS A 117 10.47 -5.71 -0.24
C HIS A 117 11.98 -5.46 -0.37
N PHE A 118 12.56 -5.79 -1.52
CA PHE A 118 13.98 -5.57 -1.80
C PHE A 118 14.36 -4.09 -1.71
N ALA A 119 13.59 -3.21 -2.36
CA ALA A 119 13.80 -1.77 -2.37
C ALA A 119 13.70 -1.17 -0.95
N THR A 120 12.69 -1.59 -0.19
CA THR A 120 12.52 -1.19 1.22
C THR A 120 13.69 -1.67 2.08
N GLY A 121 14.15 -2.90 1.88
CA GLY A 121 15.34 -3.41 2.58
C GLY A 121 16.61 -2.63 2.24
N HIS A 122 16.79 -2.23 0.97
CA HIS A 122 17.91 -1.36 0.57
C HIS A 122 17.83 0.01 1.23
N LEU A 123 16.66 0.65 1.23
CA LEU A 123 16.42 1.90 1.95
C LEU A 123 16.80 1.77 3.42
N ASN A 124 16.28 0.75 4.11
CA ASN A 124 16.52 0.59 5.54
C ASN A 124 17.98 0.34 5.89
N ARG A 125 18.78 -0.25 4.99
CA ARG A 125 20.23 -0.45 5.20
C ARG A 125 21.09 0.74 4.80
N THR A 126 20.54 1.71 4.06
CA THR A 126 21.33 2.80 3.47
C THR A 126 20.94 4.17 4.00
N ALA A 127 19.66 4.37 4.31
CA ALA A 127 19.13 5.66 4.74
C ALA A 127 19.72 6.06 6.09
N VAL A 128 20.03 7.35 6.21
CA VAL A 128 20.53 7.95 7.44
C VAL A 128 19.42 8.77 8.08
N ALA A 129 19.26 8.62 9.38
CA ALA A 129 18.27 9.35 10.15
C ALA A 129 18.87 10.53 10.93
N VAL A 130 18.03 11.56 11.11
CA VAL A 130 18.20 12.58 12.15
C VAL A 130 17.06 12.45 13.14
N ALA A 131 17.38 12.49 14.43
CA ALA A 131 16.39 12.50 15.50
C ALA A 131 16.22 13.93 16.00
N TYR A 132 14.98 14.38 16.11
CA TYR A 132 14.66 15.72 16.58
C TYR A 132 13.51 15.69 17.57
N VAL A 133 13.61 16.50 18.62
CA VAL A 133 12.56 16.63 19.63
C VAL A 133 12.55 18.01 20.28
N VAL A 134 11.38 18.42 20.76
CA VAL A 134 11.22 19.62 21.60
C VAL A 134 10.89 19.18 23.02
N LEU A 135 11.71 19.58 24.01
CA LEU A 135 11.55 19.15 25.41
C LEU A 135 11.75 20.34 26.37
N PRO A 136 10.97 20.43 27.46
CA PRO A 136 11.26 21.38 28.52
C PRO A 136 12.69 21.21 29.05
N ALA A 137 13.34 22.31 29.43
CA ALA A 137 14.72 22.28 29.95
C ALA A 137 14.90 21.41 31.20
N SER A 138 13.81 21.10 31.92
CA SER A 138 13.79 20.20 33.07
C SER A 138 13.82 18.72 32.71
N VAL A 139 13.63 18.35 31.43
CA VAL A 139 13.58 16.96 30.97
C VAL A 139 14.88 16.62 30.28
N SER A 140 15.51 15.51 30.70
CA SER A 140 16.70 14.99 30.04
C SER A 140 16.38 14.49 28.63
N PRO A 141 17.06 14.96 27.58
CA PRO A 141 16.85 14.48 26.22
C PRO A 141 17.25 13.02 25.99
N TRP A 142 18.06 12.43 26.87
CA TRP A 142 18.65 11.11 26.65
C TRP A 142 17.60 10.01 26.53
N GLN A 143 16.65 9.95 27.47
CA GLN A 143 15.57 8.95 27.46
C GLN A 143 14.70 9.06 26.20
N MET A 144 14.48 10.30 25.74
CA MET A 144 13.73 10.57 24.53
C MET A 144 14.46 10.06 23.29
N PHE A 145 15.76 10.32 23.16
CA PHE A 145 16.53 9.85 22.02
C PHE A 145 16.64 8.33 21.95
N THR A 146 16.69 7.62 23.09
CA THR A 146 16.61 6.15 23.10
C THR A 146 15.31 5.65 22.47
N ALA A 147 14.17 6.26 22.79
CA ALA A 147 12.89 5.90 22.17
C ALA A 147 12.87 6.21 20.67
N LEU A 148 13.41 7.37 20.26
CA LEU A 148 13.53 7.73 18.84
C LEU A 148 14.44 6.76 18.08
N GLU A 149 15.54 6.32 18.67
CA GLU A 149 16.44 5.34 18.07
C GLU A 149 15.75 3.99 17.83
N HIS A 150 14.99 3.49 18.82
CA HIS A 150 14.20 2.26 18.64
C HIS A 150 13.13 2.39 17.55
N ALA A 151 12.52 3.57 17.39
CA ALA A 151 11.63 3.83 16.26
C ALA A 151 12.39 3.84 14.92
N ALA A 152 13.61 4.36 14.92
CA ALA A 152 14.46 4.48 13.74
C ALA A 152 15.02 3.13 13.24
N GLU A 153 15.37 2.21 14.15
CA GLU A 153 16.03 0.91 13.89
C GLU A 153 15.38 0.09 12.77
N ARG A 154 14.05 0.11 12.66
CA ARG A 154 13.32 -0.66 11.63
C ARG A 154 13.35 -0.02 10.24
N THR A 155 13.88 1.19 10.15
CA THR A 155 13.58 2.09 9.04
C THR A 155 14.85 2.70 8.44
N CYS A 156 15.96 2.78 9.18
CA CYS A 156 17.21 3.37 8.70
C CYS A 156 18.43 2.59 9.19
N ALA A 157 19.58 2.86 8.58
CA ALA A 157 20.83 2.18 8.91
C ALA A 157 21.33 2.60 10.29
N HIS A 158 21.23 3.88 10.60
CA HIS A 158 21.58 4.47 11.89
C HIS A 158 21.03 5.91 12.00
N VAL A 159 21.02 6.43 13.23
CA VAL A 159 20.75 7.84 13.53
C VAL A 159 22.08 8.59 13.59
N ALA A 160 22.33 9.49 12.64
CA ALA A 160 23.61 10.22 12.55
C ALA A 160 23.72 11.37 13.55
N ARG A 161 22.62 12.09 13.78
CA ARG A 161 22.59 13.27 14.66
C ARG A 161 21.29 13.33 15.45
N ARG A 162 21.38 13.96 16.61
CA ARG A 162 20.32 14.14 17.60
C ARG A 162 20.23 15.62 17.92
N PHE A 163 19.07 16.20 17.71
CA PHE A 163 18.81 17.62 17.93
C PHE A 163 17.66 17.79 18.90
N HIS A 164 17.75 18.81 19.74
CA HIS A 164 16.63 19.19 20.59
C HIS A 164 16.53 20.70 20.72
N ASP A 165 15.32 21.16 20.95
CA ASP A 165 15.00 22.54 21.29
C ASP A 165 14.06 22.58 22.51
N VAL A 166 13.82 23.78 23.05
CA VAL A 166 12.88 24.00 24.16
C VAL A 166 11.53 24.55 23.65
N PRO A 167 10.41 24.27 24.35
CA PRO A 167 9.09 24.79 23.99
C PRO A 167 9.03 26.33 23.96
N GLY A 168 8.07 26.87 23.19
CA GLY A 168 7.80 28.32 23.14
C GLY A 168 8.75 29.14 22.25
N LEU A 169 9.74 28.51 21.63
CA LEU A 169 10.60 29.14 20.62
C LEU A 169 9.89 29.31 19.28
N THR A 170 10.16 30.41 18.59
CA THR A 170 9.74 30.60 17.19
C THR A 170 10.55 29.69 16.27
N ALA A 171 10.08 29.48 15.03
CA ALA A 171 10.80 28.66 14.06
C ALA A 171 12.26 29.11 13.84
N GLY A 172 12.52 30.43 13.83
CA GLY A 172 13.86 30.99 13.61
C GLY A 172 14.82 30.75 14.77
N ASP A 173 14.29 30.55 15.98
CA ASP A 173 15.07 30.39 17.21
C ASP A 173 15.34 28.93 17.56
N ARG A 174 14.66 27.98 16.89
CA ARG A 174 14.87 26.54 17.03
C ARG A 174 16.17 26.11 16.33
N VAL A 175 17.30 26.31 17.01
CA VAL A 175 18.64 26.01 16.49
C VAL A 175 18.74 24.53 16.12
N GLY A 176 18.26 23.64 16.99
CA GLY A 176 18.29 22.20 16.74
C GLY A 176 17.50 21.81 15.49
N PHE A 177 16.32 22.40 15.31
CA PHE A 177 15.52 22.16 14.10
C PHE A 177 16.21 22.68 12.84
N ARG A 178 16.78 23.89 12.86
CA ARG A 178 17.50 24.45 11.71
C ARG A 178 18.70 23.59 11.30
N GLU A 179 19.43 23.05 12.26
CA GLU A 179 20.54 22.12 11.97
C GLU A 179 20.02 20.81 11.36
N ALA A 180 18.90 20.27 11.85
CA ALA A 180 18.25 19.12 11.23
C ALA A 180 17.79 19.42 9.79
N GLU A 181 17.21 20.59 9.55
CA GLU A 181 16.81 21.06 8.21
C GLU A 181 18.02 21.19 7.27
N GLN A 182 19.15 21.70 7.76
CA GLN A 182 20.37 21.80 6.97
C GLN A 182 20.85 20.41 6.48
N LEU A 183 20.86 19.40 7.36
CA LEU A 183 21.23 18.03 6.98
C LEU A 183 20.25 17.43 5.96
N ILE A 184 18.95 17.69 6.13
CA ILE A 184 17.91 17.26 5.19
C ILE A 184 18.10 17.95 3.82
N ASN A 185 18.27 19.27 3.81
CA ASN A 185 18.45 20.05 2.59
C ASN A 185 19.76 19.70 1.86
N ALA A 186 20.80 19.30 2.59
CA ALA A 186 22.06 18.83 2.03
C ALA A 186 22.01 17.36 1.54
N GLY A 187 20.88 16.66 1.70
CA GLY A 187 20.77 15.24 1.35
C GLY A 187 21.60 14.32 2.26
N GLN A 188 21.98 14.79 3.45
CA GLN A 188 22.75 14.03 4.44
C GLN A 188 21.85 13.20 5.37
N ALA A 189 20.54 13.46 5.35
CA ALA A 189 19.53 12.71 6.08
C ALA A 189 18.32 12.42 5.20
N GLN A 190 17.88 11.16 5.16
CA GLN A 190 16.70 10.70 4.40
C GLN A 190 15.54 10.31 5.31
N VAL A 191 15.76 10.32 6.62
CA VAL A 191 14.75 10.01 7.63
C VAL A 191 14.78 11.06 8.71
N LEU A 192 13.61 11.62 9.05
CA LEU A 192 13.41 12.45 10.22
C LEU A 192 12.60 11.66 11.23
N VAL A 193 13.15 11.46 12.43
CA VAL A 193 12.50 10.75 13.53
C VAL A 193 12.17 11.74 14.63
N THR A 194 10.90 11.76 15.05
CA THR A 194 10.37 12.68 16.07
C THR A 194 9.26 11.98 16.83
N PRO A 195 8.91 12.34 18.09
CA PRO A 195 7.80 11.69 18.78
C PRO A 195 6.47 11.92 18.05
N SER A 196 6.20 13.19 17.72
CA SER A 196 5.01 13.56 16.97
C SER A 196 5.31 14.72 16.03
N ILE A 197 4.41 14.95 15.07
CA ILE A 197 4.52 16.08 14.16
C ILE A 197 4.41 17.44 14.87
N ALA A 198 3.82 17.47 16.07
CA ALA A 198 3.69 18.69 16.87
C ALA A 198 5.06 19.23 17.33
N HIS A 199 6.08 18.38 17.49
CA HIS A 199 7.43 18.86 17.79
C HIS A 199 8.04 19.64 16.61
N LEU A 200 7.61 19.34 15.38
CA LEU A 200 8.12 19.99 14.17
C LEU A 200 7.44 21.33 13.92
N ALA A 201 6.18 21.49 14.33
CA ALA A 201 5.46 22.75 14.22
C ALA A 201 5.89 23.74 15.33
N PRO A 202 6.22 25.00 15.00
CA PRO A 202 6.49 26.03 16.00
C PRO A 202 5.23 26.48 16.73
N ASP A 203 5.32 26.76 18.03
CA ASP A 203 4.19 27.26 18.85
C ASP A 203 3.82 28.71 18.49
N ARG A 204 4.76 29.45 17.87
CA ARG A 204 4.58 30.83 17.40
C ARG A 204 5.03 30.92 15.95
N VAL A 205 4.10 31.32 15.09
CA VAL A 205 4.26 31.47 13.65
C VAL A 205 4.41 32.95 13.31
N PRO A 206 5.57 33.43 12.86
CA PRO A 206 5.62 34.63 12.03
C PRO A 206 5.20 34.25 10.61
N ASP A 207 4.34 35.06 10.00
CA ASP A 207 3.64 34.82 8.70
C ASP A 207 4.52 34.46 7.49
N ALA A 208 5.84 34.46 7.60
CA ALA A 208 6.78 34.39 6.48
C ALA A 208 7.26 32.98 6.07
N TRP A 209 6.86 31.91 6.75
CA TRP A 209 7.39 30.55 6.47
C TRP A 209 6.25 29.57 6.17
N GLY A 210 6.06 29.25 4.89
CA GLY A 210 4.86 28.57 4.38
C GLY A 210 4.67 27.09 4.71
N TYR A 211 5.57 26.41 5.44
CA TYR A 211 5.43 24.99 5.79
C TYR A 211 5.25 24.73 7.30
N GLN A 212 4.86 25.72 8.09
CA GLN A 212 4.76 25.57 9.56
C GLN A 212 3.54 24.75 10.05
N THR A 213 2.60 24.39 9.16
CA THR A 213 1.50 23.46 9.49
C THR A 213 1.97 22.01 9.39
N PRO A 214 1.36 21.06 10.12
CA PRO A 214 1.66 19.63 9.97
C PRO A 214 1.63 19.15 8.52
N GLU A 215 0.66 19.63 7.73
CA GLU A 215 0.53 19.32 6.30
C GLU A 215 1.67 19.93 5.49
N GLY A 216 2.04 21.18 5.79
CA GLY A 216 3.17 21.88 5.17
C GLY A 216 4.49 21.15 5.42
N ILE A 217 4.73 20.71 6.66
CA ILE A 217 5.92 19.93 7.04
C ILE A 217 5.97 18.62 6.26
N ARG A 218 4.85 17.91 6.16
CA ARG A 218 4.76 16.68 5.35
C ARG A 218 5.06 16.95 3.88
N ALA A 219 4.50 18.00 3.30
CA ALA A 219 4.76 18.39 1.91
C ALA A 219 6.24 18.75 1.70
N TRP A 220 6.84 19.51 2.62
CA TRP A 220 8.25 19.90 2.60
C TRP A 220 9.19 18.69 2.65
N LEU A 221 8.92 17.72 3.52
CA LEU A 221 9.67 16.45 3.62
C LEU A 221 9.49 15.59 2.36
N ASN A 222 8.25 15.44 1.89
CA ASN A 222 7.93 14.65 0.69
C ASN A 222 8.61 15.21 -0.56
N ALA A 223 8.65 16.54 -0.72
CA ALA A 223 9.33 17.20 -1.83
C ALA A 223 10.85 16.92 -1.87
N ARG A 224 11.42 16.46 -0.75
CA ARG A 224 12.85 16.08 -0.61
C ARG A 224 13.06 14.58 -0.53
N GLY A 225 12.00 13.78 -0.65
CA GLY A 225 12.07 12.33 -0.47
C GLY A 225 12.48 11.91 0.94
N VAL A 226 12.27 12.76 1.95
CA VAL A 226 12.56 12.42 3.35
C VAL A 226 11.37 11.71 3.99
N ARG A 227 11.63 10.57 4.63
CA ARG A 227 10.61 9.83 5.36
C ARG A 227 10.47 10.37 6.78
N LEU A 228 9.25 10.76 7.15
CA LEU A 228 8.89 11.08 8.54
C LEU A 228 8.55 9.79 9.30
N VAL A 229 9.25 9.54 10.40
CA VAL A 229 8.96 8.46 11.34
C VAL A 229 8.52 9.08 12.66
N LEU A 230 7.32 8.71 13.11
CA LEU A 230 6.78 9.14 14.39
C LEU A 230 7.02 8.02 15.42
N ALA A 231 7.71 8.32 16.51
CA ALA A 231 7.86 7.39 17.62
C ALA A 231 6.58 7.48 18.47
N ASP A 232 5.85 6.37 18.58
CA ASP A 232 4.56 6.33 19.28
C ASP A 232 4.66 6.88 20.71
N ASP A 233 3.75 7.79 21.09
CA ASP A 233 3.73 8.47 22.40
C ASP A 233 3.74 7.46 23.57
N ALA A 234 3.22 6.24 23.37
CA ALA A 234 3.16 5.17 24.38
C ALA A 234 4.53 4.57 24.76
N GLN A 235 5.58 4.76 23.95
CA GLN A 235 6.94 4.31 24.24
C GLN A 235 7.86 5.43 24.74
N VAL A 236 7.29 6.61 24.99
CA VAL A 236 8.03 7.84 25.29
C VAL A 236 7.76 8.28 26.73
N PRO A 237 8.70 8.10 27.67
CA PRO A 237 8.57 8.64 29.02
C PRO A 237 8.44 10.17 28.98
N GLY A 238 7.35 10.71 29.54
CA GLY A 238 7.12 12.16 29.62
C GLY A 238 6.30 12.75 28.48
N SER A 239 5.60 11.92 27.68
CA SER A 239 4.56 12.40 26.76
C SER A 239 3.57 13.29 27.52
N MET A 240 3.60 14.60 27.25
CA MET A 240 2.63 15.54 27.81
C MET A 240 1.22 15.05 27.43
N PRO A 241 0.29 14.89 28.40
CA PRO A 241 -1.06 14.52 28.05
C PRO A 241 -1.66 15.60 27.15
N ARG A 242 -2.11 15.21 25.95
CA ARG A 242 -2.97 16.06 25.11
C ARG A 242 -4.24 16.35 25.89
N ARG A 243 -4.30 17.49 26.59
CA ARG A 243 -5.59 18.06 26.96
C ARG A 243 -6.18 18.67 25.69
N LEU A 244 -7.10 17.92 25.07
CA LEU A 244 -8.06 18.51 24.15
C LEU A 244 -8.97 19.44 24.99
N PRO A 245 -9.25 20.68 24.56
CA PRO A 245 -10.28 21.48 25.20
C PRO A 245 -11.64 20.81 25.01
N ALA A 246 -12.44 20.82 26.07
CA ALA A 246 -13.84 20.37 26.09
C ALA A 246 -14.75 21.32 25.30
#